data_AF-A0A2D9JHL9-F1
#
_entry.id   AF-A0A2D9JHL9-F1
#
_cell.length_a   1.000
_cell.length_b   1.000
_cell.length_c   1.000
_cell.angle_alpha   90.00
_cell.angle_beta   90.00
_cell.angle_gamma   90.00
#
_symmetry.space_group_name_H-M   'P 1'
#
loop_
_entity.id
_entity.type
_entity.pdbx_description
1 polymer ?
#
loop_
_entity_poly.entity_id
_entity_poly.type
_entity_poly.pdbx_seq_one_letter_code
_entity_poly.pdbx_strand_id
1 'polypeptide(L)' 'ATTPQWPIMHAVLHGVSRDEMMARHKANHIQVAYANSADEADLAMRAKASVANQLGMVVNYCGVRPDAH' A
#
# COMPACT_ATOMS: atom_id res chain seq x y z
N ALA A 1 -14.11 2.49 -16.96
CA ALA A 1 -13.42 2.85 -18.21
C ALA A 1 -12.05 3.40 -17.85
N THR A 2 -10.99 2.93 -18.50
CA THR A 2 -9.65 3.51 -18.37
C THR A 2 -9.50 4.65 -19.39
N THR A 3 -8.79 5.72 -19.04
CA THR A 3 -8.47 6.83 -19.93
C THR A 3 -7.05 6.60 -20.47
N PRO A 4 -6.84 6.09 -21.70
CA PRO A 4 -5.52 5.68 -22.18
C PRO A 4 -4.50 6.82 -22.28
N GLN A 5 -4.99 8.06 -22.32
CA GLN A 5 -4.17 9.27 -22.33
C GLN A 5 -3.52 9.55 -20.97
N TRP A 6 -4.00 8.92 -19.89
CA TRP A 6 -3.48 9.13 -18.55
C TRP A 6 -2.38 8.12 -18.22
N PRO A 7 -1.41 8.49 -17.37
CA PRO A 7 -0.45 7.52 -16.85
C PRO A 7 -1.17 6.36 -16.16
N ILE A 8 -0.86 5.13 -16.56
CA ILE A 8 -1.42 3.91 -15.98
C ILE A 8 -0.33 3.22 -15.16
N MET A 9 -0.64 2.94 -13.90
CA MET A 9 0.18 2.10 -13.03
C MET A 9 -0.48 0.74 -12.87
N HIS A 10 0.30 -0.33 -13.06
CA HIS A 10 -0.12 -1.70 -12.80
C HIS A 10 0.68 -2.25 -11.63
N ALA A 11 0.00 -2.64 -10.55
CA ALA A 11 0.62 -3.17 -9.34
C ALA A 11 0.19 -4.61 -9.08
N VAL A 12 1.14 -5.39 -8.55
CA VAL A 12 0.87 -6.68 -7.91
C VAL A 12 1.12 -6.49 -6.42
N LEU A 13 0.15 -6.89 -5.59
CA LEU A 13 0.23 -6.76 -4.13
C LEU A 13 0.50 -8.13 -3.51
N HIS A 14 1.33 -8.15 -2.46
CA HIS A 14 1.63 -9.37 -1.71
C HIS A 14 0.65 -9.53 -0.55
N GLY A 15 0.15 -10.75 -0.32
CA GLY A 15 -0.67 -11.07 0.87
C GLY A 15 -2.06 -10.42 0.92
N VAL A 16 -2.51 -9.75 -0.14
CA VAL A 16 -3.86 -9.21 -0.27
C VAL A 16 -4.27 -9.20 -1.73
N SER A 17 -5.48 -9.66 -2.04
CA SER A 17 -6.03 -9.57 -3.39
C SER A 17 -6.47 -8.13 -3.72
N ARG A 18 -6.61 -7.85 -5.02
CA ARG A 18 -7.20 -6.58 -5.50
C ARG A 18 -8.55 -6.30 -4.83
N ASP A 19 -9.42 -7.29 -4.78
CA ASP A 19 -10.81 -7.10 -4.33
C ASP A 19 -10.88 -6.86 -2.82
N GLU A 20 -10.04 -7.53 -2.02
CA GLU A 20 -9.92 -7.27 -0.58
C GLU A 20 -9.38 -5.88 -0.28
N MET A 21 -8.33 -5.45 -1.00
CA MET A 21 -7.76 -4.11 -0.85
C MET A 21 -8.80 -3.04 -1.21
N MET A 22 -9.44 -3.18 -2.38
CA MET A 22 -10.43 -2.22 -2.86
C MET A 22 -11.69 -2.19 -1.98
N ALA A 23 -12.12 -3.32 -1.42
CA ALA A 23 -13.28 -3.38 -0.52
C ALA A 23 -13.07 -2.58 0.78
N ARG A 24 -11.82 -2.40 1.22
CA ARG A 24 -11.48 -1.67 2.45
C ARG A 24 -10.91 -0.28 2.19
N HIS A 25 -10.47 0.03 0.98
CA HIS A 25 -9.93 1.34 0.60
C HIS A 25 -11.05 2.36 0.40
N LYS A 26 -11.24 3.24 1.40
CA LYS A 26 -12.32 4.25 1.41
C LYS A 26 -11.95 5.55 0.66
N ALA A 27 -11.04 5.50 -0.30
CA ALA A 27 -10.61 6.65 -1.08
C ALA A 27 -10.48 6.30 -2.58
N ASN A 28 -10.53 7.32 -3.43
CA ASN A 28 -10.31 7.18 -4.86
C ASN A 28 -8.83 7.33 -5.26
N HIS A 29 -8.00 7.90 -4.38
CA HIS A 29 -6.59 8.17 -4.62
C HIS A 29 -5.71 7.34 -3.68
N ILE A 30 -4.51 7.03 -4.15
CA ILE A 30 -3.45 6.37 -3.37
C ILE A 30 -2.15 7.18 -3.48
N GLN A 31 -1.20 6.92 -2.59
CA GLN A 31 0.16 7.45 -2.66
C GLN A 31 1.10 6.29 -2.93
N VAL A 32 2.04 6.49 -3.85
CA VAL A 32 3.06 5.49 -4.22
C VAL A 32 4.42 6.04 -3.81
N ALA A 33 5.21 5.22 -3.12
CA ALA A 33 6.59 5.50 -2.77
C ALA A 33 7.50 4.46 -3.44
N TYR A 34 8.64 4.91 -3.97
CA TYR A 34 9.64 4.06 -4.59
C TYR A 34 10.68 3.62 -3.55
N ALA A 35 11.14 2.38 -3.65
CA ALA A 35 12.17 1.79 -2.81
C ALA A 35 13.06 0.88 -3.66
N ASN A 36 14.33 0.67 -3.27
CA ASN A 36 15.28 -0.12 -4.05
C ASN A 36 15.33 -1.60 -3.63
N SER A 37 14.62 -1.97 -2.55
CA SER A 37 14.51 -3.35 -2.06
C SER A 37 13.16 -3.57 -1.35
N ALA A 38 12.81 -4.84 -1.13
CA ALA A 38 11.63 -5.21 -0.34
C ALA A 38 11.74 -4.68 1.10
N ASP A 39 12.92 -4.78 1.72
CA ASP A 39 13.18 -4.28 3.08
C ASP A 39 13.00 -2.75 3.16
N GLU A 40 13.47 -2.01 2.16
CA GLU A 40 13.26 -0.56 2.08
C GLU A 40 11.78 -0.20 1.87
N ALA A 41 11.04 -0.99 1.08
CA ALA A 41 9.61 -0.78 0.87
C ALA A 41 8.82 -1.00 2.17
N ASP A 42 9.13 -2.07 2.90
CA ASP A 42 8.56 -2.36 4.21
C ASP A 42 8.91 -1.27 5.23
N LEU A 43 10.15 -0.79 5.23
CA LEU A 43 10.57 0.32 6.07
C LEU A 43 9.77 1.59 5.76
N ALA A 44 9.60 1.96 4.49
CA ALA A 44 8.85 3.13 4.08
C ALA A 44 7.37 3.04 4.51
N MET A 45 6.76 1.87 4.33
CA MET A 45 5.39 1.59 4.79
C MET A 45 5.27 1.74 6.31
N ARG A 46 6.16 1.09 7.08
CA ARG A 46 6.16 1.14 8.54
C ARG A 46 6.42 2.56 9.06
N ALA A 47 7.33 3.29 8.44
CA ALA A 47 7.64 4.67 8.81
C ALA A 47 6.41 5.57 8.66
N LYS A 48 5.77 5.57 7.48
CA LYS A 48 4.56 6.39 7.22
C LYS A 48 3.48 6.16 8.25
N ALA A 49 3.22 4.89 8.54
CA ALA A 49 2.15 4.55 9.45
C ALA A 49 2.54 4.68 10.93
N SER A 50 3.82 4.59 11.28
CA SER A 50 4.30 5.00 12.60
C SER A 50 4.02 6.48 12.86
N VAL A 51 4.29 7.38 11.91
CA VAL A 51 3.96 8.81 12.11
C VAL A 51 2.46 9.04 12.14
N ALA A 52 1.67 8.37 11.29
CA ALA A 52 0.20 8.48 11.35
C ALA A 52 -0.35 8.05 12.72
N ASN A 53 0.17 6.95 13.28
CA ASN A 53 -0.20 6.46 14.61
C ASN A 53 0.22 7.46 15.70
N GLN A 54 1.42 8.04 15.63
CA GLN A 54 1.88 9.07 16.57
C GLN A 54 1.05 10.35 16.51
N LEU A 55 0.44 10.65 15.35
CA LEU A 55 -0.53 11.74 15.19
C LEU A 55 -1.95 11.38 15.68
N GLY A 56 -2.13 10.21 16.30
CA GLY A 56 -3.40 9.76 16.87
C GLY A 56 -4.36 9.13 15.87
N MET A 57 -3.89 8.79 14.66
CA MET A 57 -4.74 8.12 13.67
C MET A 57 -4.75 6.60 13.88
N VAL A 58 -5.92 5.99 13.77
CA VAL A 58 -6.03 4.52 13.72
C VAL A 58 -5.52 4.02 12.37
N VAL A 59 -4.42 3.28 12.40
CA VAL A 59 -3.79 2.72 11.21
C VAL A 59 -4.30 1.30 10.98
N ASN A 60 -4.73 1.02 9.74
CA ASN A 60 -5.03 -0.33 9.28
C ASN A 60 -3.99 -0.73 8.22
N TYR A 61 -3.37 -1.90 8.37
CA TYR A 61 -2.44 -2.46 7.40
C TYR A 61 -3.05 -3.66 6.69
N CYS A 62 -2.68 -3.84 5.43
CA CYS A 62 -2.99 -5.05 4.67
C CYS A 62 -1.77 -5.42 3.80
N GLY A 63 -1.65 -6.70 3.46
CA GLY A 63 -0.57 -7.16 2.58
C GLY A 63 0.77 -7.44 3.24
N VAL A 64 0.79 -8.11 4.41
CA VAL A 64 2.04 -8.53 5.05
C VAL A 64 1.97 -9.95 5.65
N ARG A 65 2.81 -10.83 5.09
CA ARG A 65 3.93 -11.55 5.75
C ARG A 65 4.89 -12.11 4.68
N PRO A 66 6.15 -11.65 4.59
CA PRO A 66 7.23 -12.37 3.90
C PRO A 66 7.62 -13.67 4.62
N ASP A 67 7.31 -13.78 5.91
CA ASP A 67 7.55 -14.90 6.83
C ASP A 67 6.49 -16.02 6.70
N ALA A 68 5.89 -16.16 5.52
CA ALA A 68 5.19 -17.38 5.08
C ALA A 68 6.04 -18.16 4.06
N HIS A 69 7.35 -18.20 4.32
CA HIS A 69 8.27 -19.32 4.09
C HIS A 69 9.33 -19.29 5.20
#